data_AF-A0A9W8I0N1-F1
#
_entry.id   AF-A0A9W8I0N1-F1
#
_cell.length_a   1.000
_cell.length_b   1.000
_cell.length_c   1.000
_cell.angle_alpha   90.00
_cell.angle_beta   90.00
_cell.angle_gamma   90.00
#
_symmetry.space_group_name_H-M   'P 1'
#
loop_
_entity.id
_entity.type
_entity.pdbx_description
1 polymer ?
#
loop_
_entity_poly.entity_id
_entity_poly.type
_entity_poly.pdbx_seq_one_letter_code
_entity_poly.pdbx_strand_id
1 'polypeptide(L)'
;MTYEQREELREVFDTIDQTGRGYIPISRVSNVLQALGLEQPSPEDWEQWCARVDFDNTGRIGYETLEEFVSLRYDEMDQKNELVAAFMLFKPGVTDVEKAKITTDDLRRIAAHTGEHIPDEELEEMVRIADLDGTEGVGLDDFMRIMRKTGLF
;
A
#
# COMPACT_ATOMS: atom_id res chain seq x y z
N MET A 1 -7.04 -7.69 -8.00
CA MET A 1 -7.40 -7.04 -9.31
C MET A 1 -8.83 -7.36 -9.77
N THR A 2 -9.62 -6.33 -10.13
CA THR A 2 -11.00 -6.44 -10.64
C THR A 2 -11.08 -6.51 -12.17
N TYR A 3 -12.28 -6.76 -12.72
CA TYR A 3 -12.50 -6.75 -14.18
C TYR A 3 -12.21 -5.36 -14.79
N GLU A 4 -12.67 -4.29 -14.14
CA GLU A 4 -12.44 -2.90 -14.60
C GLU A 4 -10.95 -2.56 -14.63
N GLN A 5 -10.21 -2.87 -13.56
CA GLN A 5 -8.76 -2.66 -13.49
C GLN A 5 -8.00 -3.42 -14.59
N ARG A 6 -8.48 -4.62 -14.95
CA ARG A 6 -7.91 -5.43 -16.04
C ARG A 6 -8.17 -4.80 -17.41
N GLU A 7 -9.37 -4.28 -17.65
CA GLU A 7 -9.69 -3.56 -18.89
C GLU A 7 -8.87 -2.27 -19.01
N GLU A 8 -8.72 -1.50 -17.93
CA GLU A 8 -7.86 -0.29 -17.91
C GLU A 8 -6.39 -0.63 -18.22
N LEU A 9 -5.85 -1.69 -17.59
CA LEU A 9 -4.51 -2.18 -17.91
C LEU A 9 -4.39 -2.54 -19.39
N ARG A 10 -5.41 -3.18 -19.96
CA ARG A 10 -5.43 -3.57 -21.37
C ARG A 10 -5.40 -2.36 -22.29
N GLU A 11 -6.23 -1.35 -22.03
CA GLU A 11 -6.26 -0.11 -22.81
C GLU A 11 -4.92 0.64 -22.76
N VAL A 12 -4.31 0.73 -21.57
CA VAL A 12 -3.00 1.35 -21.38
C VAL A 12 -1.92 0.58 -22.13
N PHE A 13 -1.95 -0.75 -22.06
CA PHE A 13 -1.01 -1.61 -22.78
C PHE A 13 -1.12 -1.43 -24.29
N ASP A 14 -2.34 -1.50 -24.84
CA ASP A 14 -2.59 -1.39 -26.28
C ASP A 14 -2.24 0.03 -26.80
N THR A 15 -2.38 1.06 -25.96
CA THR A 15 -1.91 2.44 -26.27
C THR A 15 -0.38 2.52 -26.42
N ILE A 16 0.36 1.71 -25.67
CA ILE A 16 1.83 1.65 -25.72
C ILE A 16 2.31 0.69 -26.82
N ASP A 17 1.67 -0.46 -26.98
CA ASP A 17 1.94 -1.43 -28.04
C ASP A 17 1.04 -1.23 -29.27
N GLN A 18 1.12 -0.04 -29.86
CA GLN A 18 0.35 0.34 -31.06
C GLN A 18 0.57 -0.59 -32.26
N THR A 19 1.67 -1.35 -32.23
CA THR A 19 2.06 -2.29 -33.28
C THR A 19 1.51 -3.70 -33.08
N GLY A 20 0.85 -4.00 -31.96
CA GLY A 20 0.28 -5.31 -31.65
C GLY A 20 1.33 -6.42 -31.57
N ARG A 21 2.52 -6.11 -31.05
CA ARG A 21 3.63 -7.05 -30.89
C ARG A 21 3.41 -8.04 -29.74
N GLY A 22 2.49 -7.73 -28.83
CA GLY A 22 2.21 -8.49 -27.62
C GLY A 22 3.21 -8.25 -26.49
N TYR A 23 4.09 -7.25 -26.65
CA TYR A 23 5.10 -6.89 -25.66
C TYR A 23 5.39 -5.38 -25.64
N ILE A 24 5.82 -4.88 -24.48
CA ILE A 24 6.30 -3.50 -24.31
C ILE A 24 7.74 -3.49 -23.78
N PRO A 25 8.52 -2.42 -24.04
CA PRO A 25 9.81 -2.24 -23.39
C PRO A 25 9.65 -2.10 -21.88
N ILE A 26 10.55 -2.70 -21.09
CA ILE A 26 10.56 -2.59 -19.62
C ILE A 26 10.59 -1.13 -19.15
N SER A 27 11.30 -0.27 -19.87
CA SER A 27 11.35 1.17 -19.60
C SER A 27 10.00 1.89 -19.68
N ARG A 28 8.96 1.25 -20.24
CA ARG A 28 7.60 1.79 -20.33
C ARG A 28 6.68 1.35 -19.20
N VAL A 29 7.09 0.41 -18.35
CA VAL A 29 6.27 -0.07 -17.22
C VAL A 29 5.98 1.07 -16.25
N SER A 30 6.96 1.95 -15.98
CA SER A 30 6.75 3.10 -15.10
C SER A 30 5.61 4.00 -15.61
N ASN A 31 5.51 4.19 -16.93
CA ASN A 31 4.41 4.93 -17.57
C ASN A 31 3.06 4.20 -17.42
N VAL A 32 3.05 2.86 -17.50
CA VAL A 32 1.83 2.06 -17.26
C VAL A 32 1.34 2.28 -15.83
N LEU A 33 2.23 2.10 -14.84
CA LEU A 33 1.88 2.29 -13.44
C LEU A 33 1.36 3.71 -13.18
N GLN A 34 2.00 4.72 -13.75
CA GLN A 34 1.56 6.11 -13.62
C GLN A 34 0.18 6.34 -14.26
N ALA A 35 -0.09 5.75 -15.42
CA ALA A 35 -1.39 5.88 -16.09
C ALA A 35 -2.52 5.21 -15.29
N LEU A 36 -2.21 4.14 -14.57
CA LEU A 36 -3.13 3.42 -13.69
C LEU A 36 -3.20 4.02 -12.28
N GLY A 37 -2.46 5.09 -12.00
CA GLY A 37 -2.43 5.72 -10.67
C GLY A 37 -1.77 4.87 -9.58
N LEU A 38 -0.97 3.87 -9.95
CA LEU A 38 -0.26 2.99 -9.03
C LEU A 38 1.08 3.58 -8.59
N GLU A 39 1.45 3.32 -7.34
CA GLU A 39 2.75 3.72 -6.80
C GLU A 39 3.90 3.02 -7.54
N GLN A 40 4.99 3.75 -7.72
CA GLN A 40 6.20 3.19 -8.30
C GLN A 40 6.87 2.28 -7.27
N PRO A 41 7.41 1.12 -7.70
CA PRO A 41 8.19 0.27 -6.83
C PRO A 41 9.41 1.00 -6.29
N SER A 42 9.91 0.55 -5.14
CA SER A 42 11.23 0.95 -4.69
C SER A 42 12.30 0.54 -5.73
N PRO A 43 13.45 1.24 -5.81
CA PRO A 43 14.52 0.86 -6.73
C PRO A 43 14.98 -0.59 -6.55
N GLU A 44 14.98 -1.08 -5.31
CA GLU A 44 15.35 -2.46 -4.97
C GLU A 44 14.32 -3.47 -5.50
N ASP A 45 13.03 -3.25 -5.22
CA ASP A 45 11.96 -4.13 -5.72
C ASP A 45 11.88 -4.12 -7.25
N TRP A 46 12.15 -2.96 -7.87
CA TRP A 46 12.20 -2.81 -9.32
C TRP A 46 13.34 -3.64 -9.93
N GLU A 47 14.54 -3.56 -9.37
CA GLU A 47 15.69 -4.32 -9.84
C GLU A 47 15.49 -5.83 -9.67
N GLN A 48 14.95 -6.27 -8.53
CA GLN A 48 14.61 -7.67 -8.29
C GLN A 48 13.55 -8.18 -9.26
N TRP A 49 12.51 -7.37 -9.53
CA TRP A 49 11.49 -7.72 -10.50
C TRP A 49 12.07 -7.82 -11.91
N CYS A 50 12.85 -6.83 -12.35
CA CYS A 50 13.53 -6.84 -13.65
C CYS A 50 14.40 -8.09 -13.83
N ALA A 51 15.22 -8.42 -12.83
CA ALA A 51 16.09 -9.61 -12.86
C ALA A 51 15.30 -10.93 -12.97
N ARG A 52 14.08 -10.96 -12.41
CA ARG A 52 13.18 -12.13 -12.49
C ARG A 52 12.50 -12.25 -13.84
N VAL A 53 12.07 -11.14 -14.44
CA VAL A 53 11.22 -11.15 -15.64
C VAL A 53 12.00 -11.02 -16.96
N ASP A 54 13.21 -10.45 -16.93
CA ASP A 54 14.06 -10.21 -18.10
C ASP A 54 15.41 -10.93 -17.97
N PHE A 55 15.37 -12.20 -17.56
CA PHE A 55 16.58 -13.00 -17.33
C PHE A 55 17.44 -13.17 -18.60
N ASP A 56 16.82 -13.08 -19.78
CA ASP A 56 17.46 -13.18 -21.08
C ASP A 56 17.88 -11.80 -21.65
N ASN A 57 17.68 -10.72 -20.90
CA ASN A 57 18.02 -9.34 -21.26
C ASN A 57 17.43 -8.91 -22.62
N THR A 58 16.20 -9.31 -22.90
CA THR A 58 15.46 -8.85 -24.07
C THR A 58 15.05 -7.38 -23.95
N GLY A 59 14.97 -6.85 -22.72
CA GLY A 59 14.46 -5.52 -22.43
C GLY A 59 12.96 -5.39 -22.68
N ARG A 60 12.25 -6.50 -22.81
CA ARG A 60 10.84 -6.58 -23.22
C ARG A 60 10.06 -7.43 -22.23
N ILE A 61 8.81 -7.07 -22.03
CA ILE A 61 7.87 -7.85 -21.23
C ILE A 61 6.58 -8.08 -22.01
N GLY A 62 6.01 -9.26 -21.84
CA GLY A 62 4.68 -9.58 -22.36
C GLY A 62 3.57 -9.00 -21.49
N TYR A 63 2.35 -9.03 -22.02
CA TYR A 63 1.15 -8.61 -21.28
C TYR A 63 0.94 -9.42 -20.00
N GLU A 64 1.10 -10.74 -20.03
CA GLU A 64 0.88 -11.61 -18.85
C GLU A 64 1.81 -11.24 -17.68
N THR A 65 3.08 -11.02 -17.96
CA THR A 65 4.07 -10.59 -16.96
C THR A 65 3.75 -9.22 -16.37
N LEU A 66 3.27 -8.30 -17.20
CA LEU A 66 2.84 -6.98 -16.75
C LEU A 66 1.56 -7.09 -15.90
N GLU A 67 0.62 -7.92 -16.31
CA GLU A 67 -0.64 -8.18 -15.58
C GLU A 67 -0.37 -8.74 -14.19
N GLU A 68 0.52 -9.73 -14.06
CA GLU A 68 0.93 -10.25 -12.74
C GLU A 68 1.52 -9.16 -11.86
N PHE A 69 2.40 -8.31 -12.43
CA PHE A 69 3.03 -7.24 -11.68
C PHE A 69 2.04 -6.18 -11.21
N VAL A 70 1.14 -5.76 -12.10
CA VAL A 70 0.11 -4.76 -11.82
C VAL A 70 -0.93 -5.31 -10.84
N SER A 71 -1.28 -6.60 -10.92
CA SER A 71 -2.19 -7.24 -9.96
C SER A 71 -1.61 -7.18 -8.54
N LEU A 72 -0.32 -7.51 -8.37
CA LEU A 72 0.34 -7.40 -7.06
C LEU A 72 0.28 -5.97 -6.52
N ARG A 73 0.42 -4.97 -7.39
CA ARG A 73 0.34 -3.55 -6.99
C ARG A 73 -1.05 -3.11 -6.57
N TYR A 74 -2.08 -3.60 -7.25
CA TYR A 74 -3.46 -3.36 -6.81
C TYR A 74 -3.70 -3.99 -5.44
N ASP A 75 -3.24 -5.22 -5.22
CA ASP A 75 -3.43 -5.89 -3.93
C ASP A 75 -2.67 -5.17 -2.79
N GLU A 76 -1.43 -4.69 -3.04
CA GLU A 76 -0.68 -3.84 -2.11
C GLU A 76 -1.41 -2.52 -1.78
N MET A 77 -1.97 -1.87 -2.80
CA MET A 77 -2.72 -0.63 -2.65
C MET A 77 -4.02 -0.85 -1.88
N ASP A 78 -4.75 -1.93 -2.16
CA ASP A 78 -5.99 -2.28 -1.46
C ASP A 78 -5.70 -2.56 0.02
N GLN A 79 -4.64 -3.32 0.34
CA GLN A 79 -4.21 -3.56 1.71
C GLN A 79 -3.82 -2.25 2.42
N LYS A 80 -3.08 -1.37 1.75
CA LYS A 80 -2.71 -0.04 2.28
C LYS A 80 -3.96 0.81 2.55
N ASN A 81 -4.92 0.82 1.63
CA ASN A 81 -6.17 1.57 1.75
C ASN A 81 -7.02 1.06 2.92
N GLU A 82 -7.10 -0.25 3.12
CA GLU A 82 -7.79 -0.84 4.28
C GLU A 82 -7.13 -0.43 5.60
N LEU A 83 -5.79 -0.47 5.66
CA LEU A 83 -5.04 -0.01 6.83
C LEU A 83 -5.23 1.48 7.12
N VAL A 84 -5.23 2.32 6.08
CA VAL A 84 -5.52 3.75 6.20
C VAL A 84 -6.94 3.98 6.69
N ALA A 85 -7.93 3.25 6.17
CA ALA A 85 -9.31 3.34 6.62
C ALA A 85 -9.44 2.94 8.09
N ALA A 86 -8.78 1.85 8.52
CA ALA A 86 -8.72 1.44 9.91
C ALA A 86 -8.09 2.52 10.79
N PHE A 87 -6.96 3.09 10.37
CA PHE A 87 -6.29 4.20 11.07
C PHE A 87 -7.24 5.42 11.24
N MET A 88 -8.03 5.75 10.23
CA MET A 88 -9.01 6.84 10.30
C MET A 88 -10.16 6.58 11.28
N LEU A 89 -10.47 5.32 11.62
CA LEU A 89 -11.42 5.02 12.71
C LEU A 89 -10.86 5.49 14.06
N PHE A 90 -9.56 5.28 14.27
CA PHE A 90 -8.88 5.74 15.47
C PHE A 90 -8.80 7.26 15.51
N LYS A 91 -8.51 7.88 14.37
CA LYS A 91 -8.30 9.32 14.25
C LYS A 91 -9.15 9.99 13.16
N PRO A 92 -10.47 10.18 13.39
CA PRO A 92 -11.36 10.74 12.40
C PRO A 92 -11.15 12.24 12.22
N GLY A 93 -11.43 12.72 11.01
CA GLY A 93 -11.37 14.15 10.69
C GLY A 93 -9.96 14.68 10.37
N VAL A 94 -8.95 13.82 10.33
CA VAL A 94 -7.62 14.22 9.84
C VAL A 94 -7.60 14.35 8.34
N THR A 95 -6.95 15.42 7.86
CA THR A 95 -6.77 15.70 6.43
C THR A 95 -5.41 15.26 5.92
N ASP A 96 -4.40 15.21 6.80
CA ASP A 96 -3.03 14.80 6.49
C ASP A 96 -2.74 13.51 7.28
N VAL A 97 -3.04 12.37 6.66
CA VAL A 97 -2.94 11.04 7.31
C VAL A 97 -1.48 10.67 7.59
N GLU A 98 -0.55 11.07 6.73
CA GLU A 98 0.87 10.74 6.89
C GLU A 98 1.48 11.41 8.13
N LYS A 99 0.98 12.59 8.51
CA LYS A 99 1.41 13.29 9.74
C LYS A 99 0.53 13.02 10.95
N ALA A 100 -0.58 12.33 10.75
CA ALA A 100 -1.51 12.02 11.81
C ALA A 100 -0.92 10.97 12.76
N LYS A 101 -1.23 11.11 14.06
CA LYS A 101 -0.78 10.19 15.11
C LYS A 101 -1.90 9.81 16.03
N ILE A 102 -2.08 8.52 16.29
CA ILE A 102 -3.02 8.05 17.30
C ILE A 102 -2.42 8.35 18.67
N THR A 103 -3.18 9.07 19.51
CA THR A 103 -2.78 9.42 20.87
C THR A 103 -3.56 8.61 21.90
N THR A 104 -3.15 8.72 23.16
CA THR A 104 -3.89 8.13 24.30
C THR A 104 -5.34 8.62 24.35
N ASP A 105 -5.57 9.91 24.03
CA ASP A 105 -6.92 10.48 23.99
C ASP A 105 -7.79 9.85 22.89
N ASP A 106 -7.19 9.56 21.73
CA ASP A 106 -7.87 8.87 20.63
C ASP A 106 -8.30 7.46 21.06
N LEU A 107 -7.41 6.70 21.73
CA LEU A 107 -7.73 5.37 22.25
C LEU A 107 -8.79 5.43 23.37
N ARG A 108 -8.69 6.38 24.30
CA ARG A 108 -9.67 6.58 25.38
C ARG A 108 -11.07 6.80 24.82
N ARG A 109 -11.17 7.63 23.77
CA ARG A 109 -12.44 7.90 23.08
C ARG A 109 -13.03 6.62 22.51
N ILE A 110 -12.23 5.76 21.88
CA ILE A 110 -12.71 4.51 21.27
C ILE A 110 -13.12 3.50 22.35
N ALA A 111 -12.31 3.33 23.40
CA ALA A 111 -12.63 2.45 24.53
C ALA A 111 -13.97 2.82 25.18
N ALA A 112 -14.22 4.13 25.35
CA ALA A 112 -15.50 4.62 25.85
C ALA A 112 -16.68 4.30 24.90
N HIS A 113 -16.46 4.29 23.57
CA HIS A 113 -17.48 3.93 22.59
C HIS A 113 -17.75 2.41 22.52
N THR A 114 -16.76 1.56 22.82
CA THR A 114 -16.92 0.10 22.89
C THR A 114 -17.50 -0.38 24.22
N GLY A 115 -17.57 0.50 25.23
CA GLY A 115 -18.03 0.18 26.59
C GLY A 115 -16.98 -0.54 27.43
N GLU A 116 -15.73 -0.58 26.95
CA GLU A 116 -14.61 -1.17 27.68
C GLU A 116 -14.01 -0.14 28.63
N HIS A 117 -13.80 -0.55 29.88
CA HIS A 117 -13.16 0.28 30.88
C HIS A 117 -11.66 -0.04 30.94
N ILE A 118 -10.88 0.63 30.11
CA ILE A 118 -9.42 0.51 30.08
C ILE A 118 -8.82 1.66 30.90
N PRO A 119 -7.99 1.40 31.93
CA PRO A 119 -7.31 2.44 32.70
C PRO A 119 -6.39 3.30 31.85
N ASP A 120 -6.24 4.58 32.21
CA ASP A 120 -5.36 5.51 31.49
C ASP A 120 -3.91 4.99 31.41
N GLU A 121 -3.41 4.36 32.47
CA GLU A 121 -2.07 3.77 32.53
C GLU A 121 -1.86 2.69 31.45
N GLU A 122 -2.90 1.88 31.18
CA GLU A 122 -2.86 0.84 30.15
C GLU A 122 -2.95 1.44 28.74
N LEU A 123 -3.78 2.48 28.55
CA LEU A 123 -3.85 3.21 27.27
C LEU A 123 -2.51 3.87 26.92
N GLU A 124 -1.84 4.48 27.90
CA GLU A 124 -0.51 5.06 27.73
C GLU A 124 0.52 3.99 27.37
N GLU A 125 0.44 2.81 28.00
CA GLU A 125 1.31 1.69 27.69
C GLU A 125 1.06 1.15 26.27
N MET A 126 -0.21 1.06 25.83
CA MET A 126 -0.56 0.67 24.47
C MET A 126 0.07 1.60 23.43
N VAL A 127 -0.04 2.93 23.61
CA VAL A 127 0.59 3.92 22.71
C VAL A 127 2.11 3.77 22.75
N ARG A 128 2.71 3.63 23.93
CA ARG A 128 4.17 3.52 24.08
C ARG A 128 4.75 2.27 23.43
N ILE A 129 4.05 1.14 23.50
CA ILE A 129 4.48 -0.12 22.84
C ILE A 129 4.33 -0.02 21.32
N ALA A 130 3.31 0.70 20.88
CA ALA A 130 2.97 0.87 19.47
C ALA A 130 3.84 1.93 18.76
N ASP A 131 4.32 2.96 19.46
CA ASP A 131 5.22 4.00 18.95
C ASP A 131 6.64 3.41 18.75
N LEU A 132 6.94 2.93 17.55
CA LEU A 132 8.22 2.28 17.24
C LEU A 132 9.29 3.28 16.78
N ASP A 133 8.88 4.46 16.32
CA ASP A 133 9.78 5.51 15.84
C ASP A 133 10.12 6.57 16.90
N GLY A 134 9.44 6.53 18.05
CA GLY A 134 9.68 7.39 19.21
C GLY A 134 9.16 8.81 19.01
N THR A 135 8.09 8.96 18.22
CA THR A 135 7.55 10.28 17.86
C THR A 135 6.42 10.75 18.78
N GLU A 136 6.25 10.12 19.94
CA GLU A 136 5.24 10.42 20.96
C GLU A 136 3.80 10.25 20.44
N GLY A 137 3.56 9.12 19.78
CA GLY A 137 2.26 8.73 19.24
C GLY A 137 2.42 7.74 18.09
N VAL A 138 1.34 7.01 17.77
CA VAL A 138 1.41 5.96 16.74
C VAL A 138 1.13 6.57 15.37
N GLY A 139 2.15 6.70 14.53
CA GLY A 139 2.01 7.14 13.14
C GLY A 139 1.41 6.06 12.23
N LEU A 140 1.14 6.39 10.97
CA LEU A 140 0.64 5.42 9.99
C LEU A 140 1.65 4.27 9.79
N ASP A 141 2.94 4.57 9.72
CA ASP A 141 3.99 3.56 9.55
C ASP A 141 4.09 2.60 10.75
N ASP A 142 4.00 3.10 11.98
CA ASP A 142 3.95 2.29 13.19
C ASP A 142 2.72 1.38 13.18
N PHE A 143 1.56 1.97 12.86
CA PHE A 143 0.30 1.25 12.76
C PHE A 143 0.39 0.11 11.75
N MET A 144 0.90 0.37 10.54
CA MET A 144 1.12 -0.66 9.52
C MET A 144 2.07 -1.77 10.00
N ARG A 145 3.14 -1.43 10.72
CA ARG A 145 4.09 -2.42 11.27
C ARG A 145 3.45 -3.29 12.35
N ILE A 146 2.64 -2.72 13.23
CA ILE A 146 1.92 -3.47 14.28
C ILE A 146 0.93 -4.41 13.62
N MET A 147 0.12 -3.87 12.70
CA MET A 147 -0.91 -4.59 11.98
C MET A 147 -0.37 -5.80 11.21
N ARG A 148 0.80 -5.66 10.55
CA ARG A 148 1.51 -6.80 9.93
C ARG A 148 2.05 -7.81 10.94
N LYS A 149 2.56 -7.35 12.09
CA LYS A 149 3.11 -8.24 13.14
C LYS A 149 2.03 -9.07 13.84
N THR A 150 0.84 -8.53 14.01
CA THR A 150 -0.27 -9.21 14.68
C THR A 150 -0.99 -10.21 13.78
N GLY A 151 -0.61 -10.30 12.49
CA GLY A 151 -1.23 -11.21 11.53
C GLY A 151 -2.69 -10.89 11.25
N LEU A 152 -3.10 -9.65 11.52
CA LEU A 152 -4.44 -9.17 11.20
C LEU A 152 -4.60 -8.88 9.70
N PHE A 153 -3.50 -8.91 8.94
CA PHE A 153 -3.41 -8.75 7.47
C PHE A 153 -2.12 -9.39 6.96
#